data_AF-A0A0E2DM85-F1
#
_entry.id   AF-A0A0E2DM85-F1
#
_cell.length_a   1.000
_cell.length_b   1.000
_cell.length_c   1.000
_cell.angle_alpha   90.00
_cell.angle_beta   90.00
_cell.angle_gamma   90.00
#
_symmetry.space_group_name_H-M   'P 1'
#
loop_
_entity.id
_entity.type
_entity.pdbx_description
1 polymer ?
#
loop_
_entity_poly.entity_id
_entity_poly.type
_entity_poly.pdbx_seq_one_letter_code
_entity_poly.pdbx_strand_id
1 'polypeptide(L)'
;MIRKIIFSLLIVLNLNCSTTATFLEAVKKKKDYRPYDGTLTDIFLISLGPFGVFYGKSTTLSFISGLIDLPFSFVLDTILLPGTIPYYIYVKSGRPGSENWHNQKFSVRLKSFRDQNPPYDALKLIIAENDLGALQEFFKSYDVVALEKKIRYLQEENLLPYEHREQSPYYPETGIIDYMGAFFSKGEPYNYQRKSNPLSLSDRLEFAYSLYEEFRKDPILEKRYYDTIWKVCFSSGILIENPNVLKKVILEFSEKKEVSDLFASVAQEYSEEKYNYFQDYFLNKTKTQKFSEFWYNRVELLTELDKFLQKNPELQKEWKRTAWASAISSGVIAYRPPLLERAFREFPMETANSALNLFEAAYKSKNRQSVDIITQNLKDAKEFPLDQLHQTNIENILEYPYLVEKLLQTVWDPNQILEWKKTKFNGRKKSIQTEEKTLLILAMENNLIPAETVRILLKYGASPNLGVKRNSEGKEYMFYPLAAINPNANKILKESKQKILIDWKK
;
A
#
# COMPACT_ATOMS: atom_id res chain seq x y z
N MET A 1 14.62 11.65 -45.23
CA MET A 1 14.26 13.07 -45.04
C MET A 1 13.16 13.51 -46.02
N ILE A 2 13.34 13.28 -47.34
CA ILE A 2 12.38 13.67 -48.40
C ILE A 2 10.96 13.13 -48.18
N ARG A 3 10.79 11.86 -47.82
CA ARG A 3 9.44 11.29 -47.51
C ARG A 3 8.71 12.04 -46.40
N LYS A 4 9.41 12.43 -45.32
CA LYS A 4 8.80 13.19 -44.22
C LYS A 4 8.36 14.58 -44.68
N ILE A 5 9.15 15.24 -45.51
CA ILE A 5 8.81 16.54 -46.09
C ILE A 5 7.57 16.43 -46.99
N ILE A 6 7.50 15.40 -47.84
CA ILE A 6 6.32 15.16 -48.70
C ILE A 6 5.07 14.89 -47.85
N PHE A 7 5.16 14.04 -46.83
CA PHE A 7 4.03 13.78 -45.92
C PHE A 7 3.57 15.05 -45.18
N SER A 8 4.50 15.85 -44.67
CA SER A 8 4.16 17.14 -44.04
C SER A 8 3.49 18.09 -45.03
N LEU A 9 3.98 18.16 -46.27
CA LEU A 9 3.38 18.99 -47.33
C LEU A 9 1.95 18.54 -47.65
N LEU A 10 1.73 17.22 -47.78
CA LEU A 10 0.41 16.65 -48.04
C LEU A 10 -0.57 16.93 -46.89
N ILE A 11 -0.12 16.88 -45.64
CA ILE A 11 -0.95 17.23 -44.47
C ILE A 11 -1.32 18.71 -44.52
N VAL A 12 -0.35 19.59 -44.76
CA VAL A 12 -0.60 21.05 -44.85
C VAL A 12 -1.54 21.39 -45.99
N LEU A 13 -1.43 20.70 -47.13
CA LEU A 13 -2.32 20.91 -48.28
C LEU A 13 -3.74 20.40 -48.01
N ASN A 14 -3.91 19.21 -47.42
CA ASN A 14 -5.23 18.71 -47.04
C ASN A 14 -5.92 19.58 -45.98
N LEU A 15 -5.17 20.18 -45.05
CA LEU A 15 -5.73 21.06 -44.02
C LEU A 15 -6.13 22.46 -44.54
N ASN A 16 -5.60 22.88 -45.70
CA ASN A 16 -5.87 24.19 -46.27
C ASN A 16 -6.76 24.15 -47.52
N CYS A 17 -7.36 23.00 -47.83
CA CYS A 17 -8.23 22.87 -48.98
C CYS A 17 -9.64 23.43 -48.78
N SER A 18 -10.32 23.73 -49.88
CA SER A 18 -11.71 24.18 -49.94
C SER A 18 -12.67 23.28 -49.15
N THR A 19 -12.47 21.96 -49.19
CA THR A 19 -13.27 21.00 -48.40
C THR A 19 -13.07 21.19 -46.89
N THR A 20 -11.85 21.43 -46.42
CA THR A 20 -11.59 21.71 -45.00
C THR A 20 -12.19 23.06 -44.58
N ALA A 21 -12.09 24.09 -45.43
CA ALA A 21 -12.66 25.41 -45.15
C ALA A 21 -14.20 25.36 -45.03
N THR A 22 -14.87 24.71 -45.99
CA THR A 22 -16.34 24.52 -45.99
C THR A 22 -16.81 23.69 -44.80
N PHE A 23 -16.07 22.64 -44.43
CA PHE A 23 -16.34 21.86 -43.22
C PHE A 23 -16.22 22.70 -41.94
N LEU A 24 -15.15 23.47 -41.77
CA LEU A 24 -14.95 24.34 -40.62
C LEU A 24 -16.06 25.41 -40.52
N GLU A 25 -16.51 25.94 -41.66
CA GLU A 25 -17.61 26.89 -41.70
C GLU A 25 -18.95 26.26 -41.30
N ALA A 26 -19.24 25.04 -41.76
CA ALA A 26 -20.42 24.28 -41.37
C ALA A 26 -20.44 24.01 -39.86
N VAL A 27 -19.30 23.60 -39.28
CA VAL A 27 -19.14 23.40 -37.83
C VAL A 27 -19.36 24.71 -37.06
N LYS A 28 -18.74 25.82 -37.49
CA LYS A 28 -18.94 27.14 -36.85
C LYS A 28 -20.39 27.59 -36.90
N LYS A 29 -21.08 27.36 -38.01
CA LYS A 29 -22.47 27.76 -38.23
C LYS A 29 -23.50 26.76 -37.71
N LYS A 30 -23.08 25.63 -37.12
CA LYS A 30 -23.94 24.51 -36.70
C LYS A 30 -24.91 24.06 -37.81
N LYS A 31 -24.42 24.01 -39.04
CA LYS A 31 -25.19 23.53 -40.20
C LYS A 31 -24.69 22.16 -40.62
N ASP A 32 -25.56 21.38 -41.23
CA ASP A 32 -25.18 20.11 -41.82
C ASP A 32 -24.19 20.33 -42.96
N TYR A 33 -23.06 19.66 -42.87
CA TYR A 33 -22.06 19.64 -43.92
C TYR A 33 -22.55 18.77 -45.09
N ARG A 34 -22.43 19.26 -46.32
CA ARG A 34 -22.75 18.49 -47.52
C ARG A 34 -21.45 18.02 -48.18
N PRO A 35 -21.26 16.69 -48.36
CA PRO A 35 -20.10 16.17 -49.07
C PRO A 35 -19.97 16.79 -50.45
N TYR A 36 -18.72 17.02 -50.88
CA TYR A 36 -18.35 17.61 -52.16
C TYR A 36 -18.58 19.12 -52.33
N ASP A 37 -19.08 19.85 -51.33
CA ASP A 37 -19.24 21.31 -51.44
C ASP A 37 -17.90 22.01 -51.72
N GLY A 38 -16.81 21.57 -51.06
CA GLY A 38 -15.46 22.06 -51.32
C GLY A 38 -14.95 21.67 -52.71
N THR A 39 -15.11 20.40 -53.08
CA THR A 39 -14.78 19.89 -54.43
C THR A 39 -15.51 20.66 -55.54
N LEU A 40 -16.80 20.95 -55.37
CA LEU A 40 -17.61 21.74 -56.30
C LEU A 40 -17.11 23.18 -56.40
N THR A 41 -16.65 23.75 -55.28
CA THR A 41 -16.00 25.07 -55.27
C THR A 41 -14.75 25.06 -56.14
N ASP A 42 -13.90 24.03 -56.02
CA ASP A 42 -12.69 23.93 -56.83
C ASP A 42 -13.00 23.73 -58.32
N ILE A 43 -13.97 22.87 -58.66
CA ILE A 43 -14.46 22.69 -60.04
C ILE A 43 -14.98 24.01 -60.61
N PHE A 44 -15.74 24.76 -59.81
CA PHE A 44 -16.23 26.07 -60.22
C PHE A 44 -15.07 27.03 -60.51
N LEU A 45 -14.07 27.12 -59.63
CA LEU A 45 -12.89 27.98 -59.84
C LEU A 45 -12.10 27.58 -61.09
N ILE A 46 -11.98 26.28 -61.40
CA ILE A 46 -11.37 25.78 -62.64
C ILE A 46 -12.21 26.16 -63.86
N SER A 47 -13.54 26.07 -63.77
CA SER A 47 -14.44 26.35 -64.89
C SER A 47 -14.39 27.81 -65.36
N LEU A 48 -13.94 28.73 -64.51
CA LEU A 48 -13.72 30.14 -64.87
C LEU A 48 -12.57 30.34 -65.87
N GLY A 49 -11.71 29.34 -66.05
CA GLY A 49 -10.61 29.33 -67.01
C GLY A 49 -9.41 30.22 -66.64
N PRO A 50 -8.25 30.01 -67.27
CA PRO A 50 -7.00 30.70 -66.92
C PRO A 50 -6.93 32.16 -67.38
N PHE A 51 -7.75 32.57 -68.34
CA PHE A 51 -7.69 33.90 -68.98
C PHE A 51 -9.02 34.67 -68.89
N GLY A 52 -9.88 34.32 -67.94
CA GLY A 52 -11.17 34.97 -67.71
C GLY A 52 -11.09 36.21 -66.82
N VAL A 53 -12.19 36.96 -66.79
CA VAL A 53 -12.44 38.02 -65.81
C VAL A 53 -13.77 37.71 -65.12
N PHE A 54 -13.75 37.58 -63.79
CA PHE A 54 -14.93 37.31 -62.98
C PHE A 54 -15.04 38.41 -61.91
N TYR A 55 -16.16 39.12 -61.86
CA TYR A 55 -16.34 40.32 -61.02
C TYR A 55 -15.19 41.34 -61.11
N GLY A 56 -14.72 41.61 -62.33
CA GLY A 56 -13.66 42.60 -62.58
C GLY A 56 -12.26 42.20 -62.12
N LYS A 57 -12.06 40.95 -61.66
CA LYS A 57 -10.75 40.40 -61.29
C LYS A 57 -10.33 39.30 -62.26
N SER A 58 -9.04 39.23 -62.54
CA SER A 58 -8.46 38.12 -63.31
C SER A 58 -8.72 36.80 -62.61
N THR A 59 -9.17 35.80 -63.37
CA THR A 59 -9.47 34.45 -62.85
C THR A 59 -8.24 33.56 -62.79
N THR A 60 -7.07 34.00 -63.27
CA THR A 60 -5.86 33.17 -63.40
C THR A 60 -5.43 32.56 -62.06
N LEU A 61 -5.43 33.34 -60.97
CA LEU A 61 -5.05 32.83 -59.65
C LEU A 61 -6.07 31.84 -59.10
N SER A 62 -7.37 32.12 -59.28
CA SER A 62 -8.46 31.24 -58.87
C SER A 62 -8.44 29.91 -59.63
N PHE A 63 -8.11 29.96 -60.92
CA PHE A 63 -7.95 28.78 -61.75
C PHE A 63 -6.80 27.89 -61.27
N ILE A 64 -5.64 28.49 -60.97
CA ILE A 64 -4.48 27.76 -60.44
C ILE A 64 -4.78 27.19 -59.05
N SER A 65 -5.44 27.96 -58.17
CA SER A 65 -5.80 27.47 -56.83
C SER A 65 -6.76 26.28 -56.94
N GLY A 66 -7.79 26.37 -57.77
CA GLY A 66 -8.72 25.25 -57.98
C GLY A 66 -8.02 24.00 -58.49
N LEU A 67 -7.08 24.11 -59.44
CA LEU A 67 -6.33 22.96 -59.96
C LEU A 67 -5.43 22.28 -58.91
N ILE A 68 -4.78 23.08 -58.05
CA ILE A 68 -3.93 22.54 -56.99
C ILE A 68 -4.78 21.91 -55.89
N ASP A 69 -5.93 22.51 -55.58
CA ASP A 69 -6.73 22.16 -54.41
C ASP A 69 -7.70 20.99 -54.64
N LEU A 70 -8.26 20.89 -55.86
CA LEU A 70 -9.20 19.85 -56.27
C LEU A 70 -8.80 18.42 -55.85
N PRO A 71 -7.56 17.93 -56.11
CA PRO A 71 -7.20 16.57 -55.71
C PRO A 71 -7.22 16.35 -54.19
N PHE A 72 -6.93 17.39 -53.38
CA PHE A 72 -6.98 17.30 -51.92
C PHE A 72 -8.42 17.36 -51.42
N SER A 73 -9.22 18.31 -51.93
CA SER A 73 -10.65 18.40 -51.65
C SER A 73 -11.38 17.10 -51.98
N PHE A 74 -11.10 16.51 -53.15
CA PHE A 74 -11.73 15.27 -53.60
C PHE A 74 -11.34 14.06 -52.74
N VAL A 75 -10.06 13.93 -52.36
CA VAL A 75 -9.59 12.86 -51.45
C VAL A 75 -10.21 13.00 -50.07
N LEU A 76 -10.30 14.23 -49.56
CA LEU A 76 -10.88 14.51 -48.26
C LEU A 76 -12.39 14.20 -48.26
N ASP A 77 -13.12 14.60 -49.30
CA ASP A 77 -14.55 14.30 -49.50
C ASP A 77 -14.87 12.81 -49.72
N THR A 78 -14.02 12.09 -50.44
CA THR A 78 -14.32 10.72 -50.90
C THR A 78 -13.79 9.65 -49.96
N ILE A 79 -12.67 9.90 -49.26
CA ILE A 79 -11.97 8.88 -48.48
C ILE A 79 -11.96 9.23 -46.99
N LEU A 80 -11.58 10.46 -46.63
CA LEU A 80 -11.33 10.81 -45.22
C LEU A 80 -12.60 11.19 -44.46
N LEU A 81 -13.48 11.97 -45.09
CA LEU A 81 -14.75 12.39 -44.49
C LEU A 81 -15.75 11.23 -44.35
N PRO A 82 -15.95 10.33 -45.31
CA PRO A 82 -16.86 9.18 -45.14
C PRO A 82 -16.39 8.20 -44.06
N GLY A 83 -15.12 8.16 -43.71
CA GLY A 83 -14.61 7.40 -42.56
C GLY A 83 -14.83 8.08 -41.20
N THR A 84 -14.92 9.41 -41.16
CA THR A 84 -14.94 10.20 -39.91
C THR A 84 -16.31 10.81 -39.59
N ILE A 85 -17.10 11.15 -40.61
CA ILE A 85 -18.45 11.70 -40.51
C ILE A 85 -19.44 10.70 -39.86
N PRO A 86 -19.47 9.40 -40.20
CA PRO A 86 -20.36 8.45 -39.53
C PRO A 86 -20.09 8.36 -38.03
N TYR A 87 -18.83 8.47 -37.62
CA TYR A 87 -18.45 8.51 -36.21
C TYR A 87 -18.88 9.83 -35.55
N TYR A 88 -18.65 10.98 -36.19
CA TYR A 88 -19.10 12.28 -35.67
C TYR A 88 -20.63 12.34 -35.51
N ILE A 89 -21.37 11.91 -36.53
CA ILE A 89 -22.83 11.81 -36.50
C ILE A 89 -23.27 10.82 -35.43
N TYR A 90 -22.65 9.64 -35.34
CA TYR A 90 -22.96 8.66 -34.29
C TYR A 90 -22.77 9.24 -32.89
N VAL A 91 -21.63 9.87 -32.60
CA VAL A 91 -21.31 10.50 -31.30
C VAL A 91 -22.34 11.58 -30.92
N LYS A 92 -22.90 12.30 -31.89
CA LYS A 92 -23.92 13.35 -31.65
C LYS A 92 -25.37 12.90 -31.82
N SER A 93 -25.62 11.69 -32.33
CA SER A 93 -26.96 11.22 -32.74
C SER A 93 -27.93 10.90 -31.60
N GLY A 94 -27.47 10.80 -30.35
CA GLY A 94 -28.33 10.35 -29.24
C GLY A 94 -28.70 8.86 -29.29
N ARG A 95 -28.11 8.09 -30.22
CA ARG A 95 -28.27 6.63 -30.29
C ARG A 95 -27.54 5.93 -29.13
N PRO A 96 -27.94 4.71 -28.75
CA PRO A 96 -27.24 3.93 -27.72
C PRO A 96 -25.73 3.85 -27.99
N GLY A 97 -24.93 4.21 -26.99
CA GLY A 97 -23.46 4.28 -27.07
C GLY A 97 -22.88 5.62 -27.54
N SER A 98 -23.71 6.59 -27.94
CA SER A 98 -23.24 7.96 -28.28
C SER A 98 -22.97 8.82 -27.03
N GLU A 99 -22.15 9.87 -27.17
CA GLU A 99 -21.86 10.83 -26.08
C GLU A 99 -23.13 11.53 -25.60
N ASN A 100 -24.05 11.88 -26.51
CA ASN A 100 -25.29 12.57 -26.15
C ASN A 100 -26.29 11.63 -25.42
N TRP A 101 -26.39 10.38 -25.86
CA TRP A 101 -27.17 9.34 -25.14
C TRP A 101 -26.60 9.11 -23.75
N HIS A 102 -25.27 9.08 -23.64
CA HIS A 102 -24.59 8.98 -22.36
C HIS A 102 -24.90 10.19 -21.46
N ASN A 103 -24.75 11.41 -21.96
CA ASN A 103 -25.04 12.62 -21.18
C ASN A 103 -26.50 12.68 -20.70
N GLN A 104 -27.46 12.29 -21.54
CA GLN A 104 -28.87 12.23 -21.17
C GLN A 104 -29.16 11.12 -20.16
N LYS A 105 -28.62 9.91 -20.38
CA LYS A 105 -28.85 8.76 -19.50
C LYS A 105 -28.22 8.95 -18.12
N PHE A 106 -27.02 9.52 -18.06
CA PHE A 106 -26.23 9.60 -16.83
C PHE A 106 -26.34 10.99 -16.19
N SER A 107 -25.83 12.05 -16.83
CA SER A 107 -25.72 13.38 -16.21
C SER A 107 -27.08 14.03 -15.93
N VAL A 108 -28.00 14.01 -16.91
CA VAL A 108 -29.29 14.69 -16.78
C VAL A 108 -30.19 14.00 -15.76
N ARG A 109 -30.29 12.66 -15.82
CA ARG A 109 -31.11 11.90 -14.86
C ARG A 109 -30.57 11.97 -13.44
N LEU A 110 -29.25 11.88 -13.27
CA LEU A 110 -28.61 12.04 -11.96
C LEU A 110 -28.86 13.44 -11.40
N LYS A 111 -28.73 14.50 -12.21
CA LYS A 111 -29.06 15.86 -11.79
C LYS A 111 -30.53 15.97 -11.37
N SER A 112 -31.46 15.48 -12.20
CA SER A 112 -32.89 15.49 -11.88
C SER A 112 -33.20 14.75 -10.57
N PHE A 113 -32.54 13.62 -10.32
CA PHE A 113 -32.70 12.90 -9.06
C PHE A 113 -32.21 13.71 -7.87
N ARG A 114 -31.03 14.35 -7.97
CA ARG A 114 -30.47 15.20 -6.92
C ARG A 114 -31.37 16.40 -6.61
N ASP A 115 -31.85 17.08 -7.66
CA ASP A 115 -32.76 18.22 -7.54
C ASP A 115 -34.06 17.81 -6.80
N GLN A 116 -34.54 16.57 -6.99
CA GLN A 116 -35.73 16.03 -6.33
C GLN A 116 -35.47 15.39 -4.96
N ASN A 117 -34.21 15.12 -4.63
CA ASN A 117 -33.82 14.49 -3.36
C ASN A 117 -32.65 15.27 -2.73
N PRO A 118 -32.84 16.55 -2.34
CA PRO A 118 -31.78 17.33 -1.67
C PRO A 118 -31.09 16.62 -0.49
N PRO A 119 -31.77 15.79 0.34
CA PRO A 119 -31.11 15.05 1.41
C PRO A 119 -30.01 14.11 0.93
N TYR A 120 -30.06 13.62 -0.30
CA TYR A 120 -29.01 12.76 -0.87
C TYR A 120 -27.69 13.52 -1.04
N ASP A 121 -27.72 14.73 -1.61
CA ASP A 121 -26.52 15.55 -1.77
C ASP A 121 -25.98 16.01 -0.41
N ALA A 122 -26.87 16.33 0.54
CA ALA A 122 -26.48 16.66 1.91
C ALA A 122 -25.78 15.47 2.59
N LEU A 123 -26.34 14.25 2.54
CA LEU A 123 -25.72 13.07 3.12
C LEU A 123 -24.36 12.77 2.51
N LYS A 124 -24.22 12.90 1.18
CA LYS A 124 -22.92 12.74 0.51
C LYS A 124 -21.88 13.75 0.97
N LEU A 125 -22.29 15.01 1.15
CA LEU A 125 -21.43 16.06 1.69
C LEU A 125 -20.99 15.70 3.11
N ILE A 126 -21.93 15.33 3.98
CA ILE A 126 -21.65 14.93 5.37
C ILE A 126 -20.68 13.75 5.41
N ILE A 127 -20.87 12.73 4.56
CA ILE A 127 -19.93 11.59 4.44
C ILE A 127 -18.56 12.08 3.96
N ALA A 128 -18.50 12.97 2.96
CA ALA A 128 -17.25 13.48 2.41
C ALA A 128 -16.46 14.37 3.40
N GLU A 129 -17.19 15.13 4.22
CA GLU A 129 -16.66 15.98 5.29
C GLU A 129 -16.43 15.19 6.59
N ASN A 130 -16.94 13.96 6.67
CA ASN A 130 -16.86 13.04 7.80
C ASN A 130 -17.36 13.67 9.12
N ASP A 131 -18.44 14.43 9.03
CA ASP A 131 -19.07 15.08 10.19
C ASP A 131 -20.06 14.13 10.87
N LEU A 132 -19.58 13.43 11.91
CA LEU A 132 -20.39 12.51 12.70
C LEU A 132 -21.56 13.20 13.41
N GLY A 133 -21.38 14.46 13.82
CA GLY A 133 -22.44 15.23 14.47
C GLY A 133 -23.58 15.52 13.50
N ALA A 134 -23.23 16.04 12.32
CA ALA A 134 -24.18 16.28 11.25
C ALA A 134 -24.83 14.98 10.75
N LEU A 135 -24.10 13.85 10.72
CA LEU A 135 -24.69 12.55 10.38
C LEU A 135 -25.78 12.14 11.38
N GLN A 136 -25.51 12.27 12.68
CA GLN A 136 -26.49 11.94 13.71
C GLN A 136 -27.74 12.84 13.65
N GLU A 137 -27.57 14.13 13.35
CA GLU A 137 -28.69 15.04 13.12
C GLU A 137 -29.46 14.70 11.83
N PHE A 138 -28.74 14.28 10.80
CA PHE A 138 -29.33 13.84 9.54
C PHE A 138 -30.24 12.63 9.74
N PHE A 139 -29.80 11.61 10.50
CA PHE A 139 -30.61 10.43 10.79
C PHE A 139 -31.89 10.74 11.60
N LYS A 140 -31.89 11.79 12.41
CA LYS A 140 -33.11 12.24 13.12
C LYS A 140 -34.14 12.85 12.18
N SER A 141 -33.69 13.41 11.07
CA SER A 141 -34.50 14.23 10.16
C SER A 141 -34.90 13.49 8.89
N TYR A 142 -34.14 12.46 8.50
CA TYR A 142 -34.30 11.77 7.22
C TYR A 142 -34.18 10.26 7.35
N ASP A 143 -35.05 9.55 6.64
CA ASP A 143 -35.02 8.09 6.53
C ASP A 143 -34.03 7.66 5.43
N VAL A 144 -32.82 7.28 5.87
CA VAL A 144 -31.73 6.83 4.98
C VAL A 144 -32.03 5.48 4.34
N VAL A 145 -32.79 4.62 5.03
CA VAL A 145 -33.21 3.30 4.51
C VAL A 145 -34.16 3.50 3.34
N ALA A 146 -35.16 4.36 3.49
CA ALA A 146 -36.09 4.70 2.40
C ALA A 146 -35.36 5.34 1.21
N LEU A 147 -34.39 6.23 1.47
CA LEU A 147 -33.60 6.87 0.44
C LEU A 147 -32.77 5.85 -0.37
N GLU A 148 -32.07 4.94 0.30
CA GLU A 148 -31.28 3.89 -0.37
C GLU A 148 -32.17 2.93 -1.18
N LYS A 149 -33.33 2.54 -0.64
CA LYS A 149 -34.32 1.73 -1.39
C LYS A 149 -34.80 2.44 -2.64
N LYS A 150 -35.08 3.74 -2.56
CA LYS A 150 -35.51 4.55 -3.72
C LYS A 150 -34.40 4.62 -4.77
N ILE A 151 -33.15 4.87 -4.35
CA ILE A 151 -32.01 4.87 -5.26
C ILE A 151 -31.92 3.53 -5.99
N ARG A 152 -31.99 2.42 -5.24
CA ARG A 152 -31.92 1.07 -5.80
C ARG A 152 -33.04 0.78 -6.79
N TYR A 153 -34.28 1.06 -6.43
CA TYR A 153 -35.40 0.87 -7.34
C TYR A 153 -35.19 1.62 -8.66
N LEU A 154 -34.75 2.87 -8.57
CA LEU A 154 -34.45 3.67 -9.77
C LEU A 154 -33.28 3.10 -10.57
N GLN A 155 -32.28 2.50 -9.92
CA GLN A 155 -31.21 1.80 -10.60
C GLN A 155 -31.74 0.54 -11.31
N GLU A 156 -32.53 -0.30 -10.62
CA GLU A 156 -33.15 -1.54 -11.15
C GLU A 156 -33.98 -1.25 -12.41
N GLU A 157 -34.69 -0.12 -12.42
CA GLU A 157 -35.47 0.37 -13.57
C GLU A 157 -34.61 1.07 -14.66
N ASN A 158 -33.28 1.06 -14.55
CA ASN A 158 -32.35 1.78 -15.42
C ASN A 158 -32.64 3.30 -15.52
N LEU A 159 -33.31 3.88 -14.53
CA LEU A 159 -33.63 5.31 -14.42
C LEU A 159 -32.52 6.09 -13.72
N LEU A 160 -31.79 5.44 -12.81
CA LEU A 160 -30.51 5.90 -12.29
C LEU A 160 -29.39 4.98 -12.77
N PRO A 161 -28.17 5.50 -12.94
CA PRO A 161 -27.06 4.65 -13.32
C PRO A 161 -26.64 3.71 -12.19
N TYR A 162 -26.47 2.43 -12.56
CA TYR A 162 -25.64 1.50 -11.80
C TYR A 162 -24.15 1.80 -12.04
N GLU A 163 -23.31 1.45 -11.07
CA GLU A 163 -21.88 1.44 -11.27
C GLU A 163 -21.48 0.24 -12.15
N HIS A 164 -20.96 0.49 -13.35
CA HIS A 164 -20.20 -0.51 -14.10
C HIS A 164 -18.72 -0.30 -13.81
N ARG A 165 -18.11 -1.31 -13.17
CA ARG A 165 -16.72 -1.39 -12.71
C ARG A 165 -15.64 -1.17 -13.78
N GLU A 166 -16.00 -1.15 -15.06
CA GLU A 166 -15.03 -1.22 -16.17
C GLU A 166 -14.85 0.07 -16.97
N GLN A 167 -15.62 1.12 -16.70
CA GLN A 167 -15.51 2.35 -17.48
C GLN A 167 -15.34 3.53 -16.55
N SER A 168 -14.12 4.09 -16.52
CA SER A 168 -13.80 5.44 -16.07
C SER A 168 -13.68 5.70 -14.55
N PRO A 169 -12.59 6.35 -14.08
CA PRO A 169 -12.43 6.83 -12.71
C PRO A 169 -13.33 8.03 -12.34
N TYR A 170 -14.21 8.45 -13.25
CA TYR A 170 -14.99 9.70 -13.16
C TYR A 170 -16.44 9.53 -12.69
N TYR A 171 -16.92 8.33 -12.34
CA TYR A 171 -18.31 8.16 -11.90
C TYR A 171 -18.47 8.35 -10.38
N PRO A 172 -19.33 9.28 -9.93
CA PRO A 172 -19.69 9.37 -8.52
C PRO A 172 -20.63 8.23 -8.16
N GLU A 173 -20.22 7.38 -7.22
CA GLU A 173 -20.99 6.22 -6.76
C GLU A 173 -22.40 6.67 -6.33
N THR A 174 -23.46 6.15 -6.95
CA THR A 174 -24.82 6.75 -6.82
C THR A 174 -25.61 6.21 -5.62
N GLY A 175 -25.34 4.97 -5.19
CA GLY A 175 -25.86 4.41 -3.95
C GLY A 175 -25.07 4.89 -2.73
N ILE A 176 -25.72 5.01 -1.57
CA ILE A 176 -25.07 5.40 -0.31
C ILE A 176 -24.12 4.29 0.14
N ILE A 177 -24.58 3.03 0.04
CA ILE A 177 -23.77 1.84 0.37
C ILE A 177 -22.58 1.72 -0.59
N ASP A 178 -22.80 1.96 -1.88
CA ASP A 178 -21.74 1.86 -2.90
C ASP A 178 -20.68 2.96 -2.69
N TYR A 179 -21.12 4.19 -2.38
CA TYR A 179 -20.23 5.31 -2.05
C TYR A 179 -19.37 4.99 -0.81
N MET A 180 -19.97 4.40 0.22
CA MET A 180 -19.21 3.92 1.38
C MET A 180 -18.25 2.77 1.04
N GLY A 181 -18.67 1.82 0.22
CA GLY A 181 -17.82 0.72 -0.25
C GLY A 181 -16.59 1.20 -1.02
N ALA A 182 -16.72 2.26 -1.81
CA ALA A 182 -15.61 2.84 -2.54
C ALA A 182 -14.53 3.43 -1.62
N PHE A 183 -14.89 3.99 -0.45
CA PHE A 183 -13.92 4.49 0.53
C PHE A 183 -12.99 3.40 1.07
N PHE A 184 -13.45 2.15 1.13
CA PHE A 184 -12.66 1.02 1.64
C PHE A 184 -12.04 0.16 0.53
N SER A 185 -12.62 0.15 -0.67
CA SER A 185 -12.16 -0.69 -1.79
C SER A 185 -11.04 -0.05 -2.62
N LYS A 186 -11.04 1.28 -2.77
CA LYS A 186 -9.97 2.00 -3.48
C LYS A 186 -8.88 2.30 -2.46
N GLY A 187 -7.96 1.34 -2.31
CA GLY A 187 -6.82 1.37 -1.37
C GLY A 187 -5.81 2.51 -1.55
N GLU A 188 -6.07 3.45 -2.46
CA GLU A 188 -5.52 4.79 -2.39
C GLU A 188 -6.68 5.77 -2.19
N PRO A 189 -6.61 6.65 -1.18
CA PRO A 189 -7.62 7.69 -1.06
C PRO A 189 -7.65 8.50 -2.35
N TYR A 190 -8.81 8.52 -2.99
CA TYR A 190 -9.19 9.40 -4.09
C TYR A 190 -8.37 10.72 -4.09
N ASN A 191 -7.34 10.76 -4.93
CA ASN A 191 -6.59 11.94 -5.37
C ASN A 191 -6.44 13.10 -4.36
N TYR A 192 -5.49 12.97 -3.44
CA TYR A 192 -5.06 13.97 -2.45
C TYR A 192 -4.33 15.20 -3.05
N GLN A 193 -4.88 15.84 -4.08
CA GLN A 193 -4.42 17.17 -4.49
C GLN A 193 -5.21 18.33 -3.85
N ARG A 194 -6.23 18.04 -3.02
CA ARG A 194 -6.77 19.03 -2.09
C ARG A 194 -6.08 18.91 -0.74
N LYS A 195 -5.26 19.91 -0.41
CA LYS A 195 -4.60 20.18 0.88
C LYS A 195 -5.55 20.27 2.10
N SER A 196 -6.81 19.88 1.99
CA SER A 196 -7.85 20.22 2.97
C SER A 196 -8.69 19.04 3.47
N ASN A 197 -8.22 17.79 3.40
CA ASN A 197 -8.91 16.71 4.16
C ASN A 197 -7.97 15.68 4.79
N PRO A 198 -7.26 16.05 5.89
CA PRO A 198 -6.34 15.16 6.62
C PRO A 198 -7.10 14.30 7.64
N LEU A 199 -8.22 13.67 7.25
CA LEU A 199 -9.03 12.89 8.18
C LEU A 199 -8.44 11.50 8.42
N SER A 200 -8.55 11.02 9.66
CA SER A 200 -7.99 9.73 10.08
C SER A 200 -8.90 8.58 9.63
N LEU A 201 -8.30 7.45 9.30
CA LEU A 201 -9.00 6.22 8.93
C LEU A 201 -9.96 5.73 10.02
N SER A 202 -9.64 6.05 11.28
CA SER A 202 -10.45 5.76 12.47
C SER A 202 -11.84 6.40 12.40
N ASP A 203 -11.93 7.66 11.99
CA ASP A 203 -13.19 8.41 12.00
C ASP A 203 -14.16 7.87 10.93
N ARG A 204 -13.63 7.41 9.79
CA ARG A 204 -14.43 6.78 8.73
C ARG A 204 -15.08 5.47 9.17
N LEU A 205 -14.45 4.75 10.09
CA LEU A 205 -15.02 3.52 10.65
C LEU A 205 -16.22 3.82 11.56
N GLU A 206 -16.20 4.93 12.30
CA GLU A 206 -17.36 5.36 13.10
C GLU A 206 -18.53 5.72 12.20
N PHE A 207 -18.24 6.38 11.08
CA PHE A 207 -19.22 6.73 10.07
C PHE A 207 -19.84 5.49 9.43
N ALA A 208 -18.99 4.52 9.03
CA ALA A 208 -19.42 3.25 8.46
C ALA A 208 -20.27 2.43 9.46
N TYR A 209 -19.91 2.44 10.74
CA TYR A 209 -20.71 1.77 11.76
C TYR A 209 -22.06 2.45 11.99
N SER A 210 -22.08 3.79 12.05
CA SER A 210 -23.32 4.56 12.25
C SER A 210 -24.32 4.36 11.11
N LEU A 211 -23.85 4.31 9.85
CA LEU A 211 -24.70 3.97 8.70
C LEU A 211 -25.20 2.53 8.76
N TYR A 212 -24.36 1.59 9.19
CA TYR A 212 -24.77 0.20 9.37
C TYR A 212 -25.91 0.08 10.40
N GLU A 213 -25.90 0.86 11.49
CA GLU A 213 -26.99 0.85 12.48
C GLU A 213 -28.35 1.25 11.91
N GLU A 214 -28.37 2.09 10.87
CA GLU A 214 -29.58 2.41 10.14
C GLU A 214 -29.96 1.30 9.16
N PHE A 215 -29.01 0.80 8.36
CA PHE A 215 -29.28 -0.21 7.33
C PHE A 215 -29.62 -1.60 7.88
N ARG A 216 -29.12 -1.98 9.06
CA ARG A 216 -29.46 -3.25 9.72
C ARG A 216 -30.96 -3.39 10.06
N LYS A 217 -31.71 -2.29 10.05
CA LYS A 217 -33.16 -2.30 10.27
C LYS A 217 -33.92 -2.94 9.09
N ASP A 218 -33.26 -3.11 7.94
CA ASP A 218 -33.79 -3.80 6.76
C ASP A 218 -32.89 -4.99 6.37
N PRO A 219 -33.39 -6.24 6.38
CA PRO A 219 -32.56 -7.42 6.11
C PRO A 219 -31.91 -7.45 4.72
N ILE A 220 -32.54 -6.86 3.71
CA ILE A 220 -32.00 -6.84 2.34
C ILE A 220 -30.84 -5.85 2.28
N LEU A 221 -30.98 -4.68 2.91
CA LEU A 221 -29.91 -3.70 2.98
C LEU A 221 -28.80 -4.12 3.93
N GLU A 222 -29.09 -4.77 5.07
CA GLU A 222 -28.08 -5.32 5.97
C GLU A 222 -27.14 -6.26 5.22
N LYS A 223 -27.70 -7.22 4.48
CA LYS A 223 -26.92 -8.17 3.69
C LYS A 223 -26.05 -7.46 2.65
N ARG A 224 -26.62 -6.49 1.93
CA ARG A 224 -25.86 -5.73 0.93
C ARG A 224 -24.75 -4.90 1.57
N TYR A 225 -25.03 -4.24 2.69
CA TYR A 225 -24.05 -3.45 3.42
C TYR A 225 -22.89 -4.34 3.89
N TYR A 226 -23.22 -5.54 4.37
CA TYR A 226 -22.22 -6.53 4.73
C TYR A 226 -21.35 -6.92 3.54
N ASP A 227 -21.95 -7.31 2.42
CA ASP A 227 -21.24 -7.77 1.22
C ASP A 227 -20.36 -6.68 0.59
N THR A 228 -20.79 -5.42 0.64
CA THR A 228 -20.09 -4.29 0.01
C THR A 228 -19.04 -3.65 0.92
N ILE A 229 -19.32 -3.50 2.22
CA ILE A 229 -18.48 -2.71 3.14
C ILE A 229 -17.83 -3.61 4.18
N TRP A 230 -18.62 -4.36 4.97
CA TRP A 230 -18.04 -5.13 6.08
C TRP A 230 -17.10 -6.22 5.61
N LYS A 231 -17.41 -6.91 4.51
CA LYS A 231 -16.52 -7.92 3.95
C LYS A 231 -15.15 -7.34 3.58
N VAL A 232 -15.12 -6.12 3.02
CA VAL A 232 -13.87 -5.41 2.69
C VAL A 232 -13.13 -5.01 3.96
N CYS A 233 -13.83 -4.43 4.94
CA CYS A 233 -13.24 -4.05 6.22
C CYS A 233 -12.71 -5.26 7.01
N PHE A 234 -13.42 -6.38 6.96
CA PHE A 234 -13.02 -7.63 7.62
C PHE A 234 -11.75 -8.14 6.94
N SER A 235 -11.75 -8.31 5.62
CA SER A 235 -10.60 -8.83 4.87
C SER A 235 -9.33 -7.96 4.92
N SER A 236 -9.44 -6.67 5.23
CA SER A 236 -8.32 -5.73 5.18
C SER A 236 -7.65 -5.50 6.55
N GLY A 237 -8.23 -6.01 7.64
CA GLY A 237 -7.71 -5.78 9.00
C GLY A 237 -7.90 -4.34 9.51
N ILE A 238 -8.50 -3.45 8.71
CA ILE A 238 -8.59 -2.00 8.94
C ILE A 238 -9.31 -1.61 10.24
N LEU A 239 -10.18 -2.49 10.74
CA LEU A 239 -10.97 -2.26 11.96
C LEU A 239 -10.09 -2.07 13.20
N ILE A 240 -8.86 -2.57 13.20
CA ILE A 240 -7.90 -2.36 14.28
C ILE A 240 -7.55 -0.88 14.49
N GLU A 241 -7.78 -0.02 13.50
CA GLU A 241 -7.51 1.43 13.57
C GLU A 241 -8.52 2.18 14.44
N ASN A 242 -9.70 1.61 14.71
CA ASN A 242 -10.66 2.15 15.67
C ASN A 242 -11.10 1.06 16.67
N PRO A 243 -10.44 0.96 17.85
CA PRO A 243 -10.77 -0.02 18.88
C PRO A 243 -12.23 -0.01 19.35
N ASN A 244 -12.86 1.16 19.37
CA ASN A 244 -14.25 1.29 19.81
C ASN A 244 -15.20 0.67 18.79
N VAL A 245 -15.02 0.96 17.51
CA VAL A 245 -15.82 0.35 16.43
C VAL A 245 -15.54 -1.14 16.35
N LEU A 246 -14.28 -1.57 16.44
CA LEU A 246 -13.91 -2.99 16.43
C LEU A 246 -14.68 -3.77 17.51
N LYS A 247 -14.72 -3.28 18.76
CA LYS A 247 -15.49 -3.93 19.83
C LYS A 247 -16.98 -4.03 19.54
N LYS A 248 -17.58 -2.96 19.00
CA LYS A 248 -18.99 -2.96 18.61
C LYS A 248 -19.28 -4.00 17.52
N VAL A 249 -18.42 -4.05 16.49
CA VAL A 249 -18.50 -5.03 15.40
C VAL A 249 -18.33 -6.46 15.94
N ILE A 250 -17.37 -6.71 16.83
CA ILE A 250 -17.19 -8.03 17.44
C ILE A 250 -18.46 -8.50 18.16
N LEU A 251 -19.12 -7.63 18.92
CA LEU A 251 -20.38 -7.98 19.61
C LEU A 251 -21.50 -8.28 18.62
N GLU A 252 -21.66 -7.41 17.63
CA GLU A 252 -22.71 -7.51 16.63
C GLU A 252 -22.61 -8.79 15.81
N PHE A 253 -21.39 -9.20 15.46
CA PHE A 253 -21.15 -10.39 14.65
C PHE A 253 -20.81 -11.62 15.50
N SER A 254 -20.88 -11.55 16.83
CA SER A 254 -20.36 -12.58 17.75
C SER A 254 -20.88 -14.01 17.54
N GLU A 255 -22.11 -14.16 17.03
CA GLU A 255 -22.73 -15.47 16.72
C GLU A 255 -22.56 -15.88 15.25
N LYS A 256 -21.98 -15.00 14.43
CA LYS A 256 -21.78 -15.15 12.99
C LYS A 256 -20.39 -15.74 12.74
N LYS A 257 -20.28 -16.71 11.83
CA LYS A 257 -19.00 -17.38 11.45
C LYS A 257 -17.96 -16.38 10.94
N GLU A 258 -18.44 -15.24 10.45
CA GLU A 258 -17.73 -14.11 9.91
C GLU A 258 -16.78 -13.44 10.92
N VAL A 259 -16.96 -13.63 12.24
CA VAL A 259 -16.03 -13.11 13.26
C VAL A 259 -14.68 -13.80 13.20
N SER A 260 -14.63 -15.06 12.79
CA SER A 260 -13.37 -15.78 12.55
C SER A 260 -12.53 -15.08 11.48
N ASP A 261 -13.16 -14.65 10.38
CA ASP A 261 -12.49 -13.94 9.28
C ASP A 261 -11.97 -12.56 9.75
N LEU A 262 -12.74 -11.90 10.62
CA LEU A 262 -12.31 -10.66 11.27
C LEU A 262 -11.06 -10.88 12.12
N PHE A 263 -11.07 -11.89 13.00
CA PHE A 263 -9.92 -12.19 13.85
C PHE A 263 -8.69 -12.58 13.05
N ALA A 264 -8.83 -13.39 12.00
CA ALA A 264 -7.73 -13.74 11.11
C ALA A 264 -7.09 -12.51 10.46
N SER A 265 -7.92 -11.58 9.97
CA SER A 265 -7.44 -10.38 9.30
C SER A 265 -6.83 -9.36 10.28
N VAL A 266 -7.40 -9.23 11.48
CA VAL A 266 -6.79 -8.44 12.56
C VAL A 266 -5.47 -9.07 13.01
N ALA A 267 -5.40 -10.40 13.10
CA ALA A 267 -4.16 -11.12 13.43
C ALA A 267 -3.07 -10.90 12.37
N GLN A 268 -3.43 -10.73 11.09
CA GLN A 268 -2.49 -10.38 10.03
C GLN A 268 -1.81 -9.03 10.28
N GLU A 269 -2.48 -8.07 10.92
CA GLU A 269 -1.87 -6.79 11.31
C GLU A 269 -0.76 -6.93 12.37
N TYR A 270 -0.70 -8.08 13.05
CA TYR A 270 0.41 -8.45 13.96
C TYR A 270 1.43 -9.39 13.31
N SER A 271 1.27 -9.75 12.03
CA SER A 271 2.16 -10.69 11.36
C SER A 271 3.58 -10.15 11.18
N GLU A 272 4.53 -11.05 10.96
CA GLU A 272 5.92 -10.72 10.67
C GLU A 272 6.06 -9.87 9.39
N GLU A 273 5.24 -10.15 8.36
CA GLU A 273 5.22 -9.36 7.12
C GLU A 273 4.87 -7.89 7.39
N LYS A 274 3.82 -7.65 8.19
CA LYS A 274 3.41 -6.29 8.58
C LYS A 274 4.45 -5.62 9.48
N TYR A 275 5.04 -6.38 10.40
CA TYR A 275 6.13 -5.89 11.24
C TYR A 275 7.30 -5.37 10.41
N ASN A 276 7.76 -6.18 9.45
CA ASN A 276 8.86 -5.84 8.55
C ASN A 276 8.50 -4.65 7.64
N TYR A 277 7.28 -4.60 7.08
CA TYR A 277 6.80 -3.48 6.28
C TYR A 277 6.85 -2.14 7.05
N PHE A 278 6.30 -2.11 8.26
CA PHE A 278 6.34 -0.89 9.08
C PHE A 278 7.76 -0.55 9.50
N GLN A 279 8.59 -1.55 9.82
CA GLN A 279 9.99 -1.32 10.16
C GLN A 279 10.69 -0.54 9.04
N ASP A 280 10.56 -0.98 7.79
CA ASP A 280 11.16 -0.31 6.63
C ASP A 280 10.60 1.10 6.42
N TYR A 281 9.29 1.29 6.61
CA TYR A 281 8.63 2.60 6.48
C TYR A 281 9.14 3.65 7.50
N PHE A 282 9.51 3.21 8.71
CA PHE A 282 9.92 4.09 9.80
C PHE A 282 11.45 4.24 9.98
N LEU A 283 12.28 3.73 9.06
CA LEU A 283 13.77 3.73 9.15
C LEU A 283 14.48 5.11 9.23
N ASN A 284 13.75 6.24 9.29
CA ASN A 284 14.35 7.55 9.60
C ASN A 284 14.49 7.75 11.12
N LYS A 285 15.63 8.25 11.62
CA LYS A 285 15.93 8.38 13.07
C LYS A 285 14.87 9.13 13.90
N THR A 286 14.10 10.04 13.30
CA THR A 286 12.99 10.77 13.96
C THR A 286 11.68 9.96 14.02
N LYS A 287 11.60 8.84 13.32
CA LYS A 287 10.43 7.96 13.20
C LYS A 287 10.54 6.70 14.06
N THR A 288 11.72 6.34 14.57
CA THR A 288 11.93 5.15 15.42
C THR A 288 11.12 5.21 16.72
N GLN A 289 11.01 6.38 17.36
CA GLN A 289 10.16 6.52 18.55
C GLN A 289 8.67 6.29 18.22
N LYS A 290 8.22 6.81 17.07
CA LYS A 290 6.85 6.59 16.58
C LYS A 290 6.57 5.13 16.27
N PHE A 291 7.57 4.38 15.79
CA PHE A 291 7.45 2.94 15.56
C PHE A 291 7.25 2.15 16.86
N SER A 292 8.01 2.48 17.91
CA SER A 292 7.82 1.84 19.23
C SER A 292 6.48 2.20 19.88
N GLU A 293 6.06 3.46 19.80
CA GLU A 293 4.75 3.91 20.30
C GLU A 293 3.59 3.24 19.56
N PHE A 294 3.72 3.05 18.24
CA PHE A 294 2.75 2.31 17.43
C PHE A 294 2.57 0.88 17.93
N TRP A 295 3.65 0.10 18.05
CA TRP A 295 3.57 -1.28 18.52
C TRP A 295 3.15 -1.40 19.98
N TYR A 296 3.54 -0.43 20.82
CA TYR A 296 3.05 -0.35 22.19
C TYR A 296 1.51 -0.30 22.23
N ASN A 297 0.90 0.62 21.47
CA ASN A 297 -0.56 0.77 21.45
C ASN A 297 -1.25 -0.47 20.85
N ARG A 298 -0.65 -1.07 19.81
CA ARG A 298 -1.15 -2.32 19.21
C ARG A 298 -1.15 -3.49 20.20
N VAL A 299 -0.09 -3.63 20.99
CA VAL A 299 0.02 -4.71 21.97
C VAL A 299 -0.90 -4.47 23.18
N GLU A 300 -1.13 -3.23 23.58
CA GLU A 300 -2.15 -2.92 24.60
C GLU A 300 -3.56 -3.34 24.14
N LEU A 301 -3.92 -3.02 22.88
CA LEU A 301 -5.19 -3.42 22.29
C LEU A 301 -5.39 -4.94 22.31
N LEU A 302 -4.32 -5.73 22.10
CA LEU A 302 -4.37 -7.19 22.15
C LEU A 302 -4.92 -7.70 23.50
N THR A 303 -4.47 -7.09 24.60
CA THR A 303 -4.91 -7.43 25.96
C THR A 303 -6.24 -6.81 26.35
N GLU A 304 -6.55 -5.64 25.82
CA GLU A 304 -7.85 -5.00 26.01
C GLU A 304 -8.96 -5.85 25.39
N LEU A 305 -8.74 -6.35 24.17
CA LEU A 305 -9.66 -7.26 23.49
C LEU A 305 -9.74 -8.62 24.19
N ASP A 306 -8.62 -9.16 24.68
CA ASP A 306 -8.63 -10.38 25.50
C ASP A 306 -9.52 -10.23 26.74
N LYS A 307 -9.45 -9.10 27.45
CA LYS A 307 -10.32 -8.80 28.60
C LYS A 307 -11.78 -8.61 28.17
N PHE A 308 -12.00 -7.89 27.07
CA PHE A 308 -13.34 -7.65 26.52
C PHE A 308 -14.06 -8.96 26.17
N LEU A 309 -13.32 -9.92 25.60
CA LEU A 309 -13.84 -11.22 25.19
C LEU A 309 -14.04 -12.23 26.33
N GLN A 310 -13.65 -11.91 27.57
CA GLN A 310 -13.82 -12.84 28.71
C GLN A 310 -15.25 -13.32 28.92
N LYS A 311 -16.25 -12.51 28.52
CA LYS A 311 -17.67 -12.88 28.60
C LYS A 311 -18.11 -13.90 27.54
N ASN A 312 -17.30 -14.13 26.50
CA ASN A 312 -17.54 -15.12 25.46
C ASN A 312 -16.28 -16.00 25.29
N PRO A 313 -16.16 -17.10 26.06
CA PRO A 313 -14.96 -17.93 26.11
C PRO A 313 -14.54 -18.55 24.77
N GLU A 314 -15.48 -18.89 23.90
CA GLU A 314 -15.16 -19.45 22.58
C GLU A 314 -14.47 -18.41 21.68
N LEU A 315 -15.01 -17.18 21.62
CA LEU A 315 -14.37 -16.10 20.88
C LEU A 315 -13.03 -15.69 21.50
N GLN A 316 -12.92 -15.70 22.83
CA GLN A 316 -11.64 -15.44 23.50
C GLN A 316 -10.59 -16.48 23.12
N LYS A 317 -10.97 -17.75 23.09
CA LYS A 317 -10.08 -18.85 22.69
C LYS A 317 -9.64 -18.70 21.23
N GLU A 318 -10.53 -18.30 20.34
CA GLU A 318 -10.20 -18.03 18.95
C GLU A 318 -9.28 -16.81 18.79
N TRP A 319 -9.55 -15.72 19.51
CA TRP A 319 -8.69 -14.54 19.58
C TRP A 319 -7.28 -14.88 20.05
N LYS A 320 -7.16 -15.73 21.08
CA LYS A 320 -5.87 -16.23 21.57
C LYS A 320 -5.15 -17.10 20.54
N ARG A 321 -5.87 -17.98 19.84
CA ARG A 321 -5.29 -18.86 18.80
C ARG A 321 -4.83 -18.11 17.54
N THR A 322 -5.39 -16.93 17.29
CA THR A 322 -5.12 -16.13 16.09
C THR A 322 -4.22 -14.93 16.43
N ALA A 323 -4.78 -13.86 16.99
CA ALA A 323 -4.07 -12.60 17.20
C ALA A 323 -2.91 -12.73 18.19
N TRP A 324 -3.09 -13.43 19.32
CA TRP A 324 -1.97 -13.64 20.26
C TRP A 324 -0.87 -14.50 19.65
N ALA A 325 -1.23 -15.60 18.98
CA ALA A 325 -0.25 -16.45 18.29
C ALA A 325 0.54 -15.65 17.24
N SER A 326 -0.12 -14.83 16.41
CA SER A 326 0.55 -13.94 15.44
C SER A 326 1.45 -12.92 16.11
N ALA A 327 1.00 -12.29 17.20
CA ALA A 327 1.77 -11.29 17.93
C ALA A 327 2.99 -11.88 18.67
N ILE A 328 2.89 -13.12 19.14
CA ILE A 328 4.02 -13.89 19.67
C ILE A 328 4.98 -14.24 18.54
N SER A 329 4.45 -14.76 17.44
CA SER A 329 5.24 -15.22 16.28
C SER A 329 6.08 -14.10 15.66
N SER A 330 5.53 -12.89 15.54
CA SER A 330 6.28 -11.74 15.01
C SER A 330 7.20 -11.07 16.03
N GLY A 331 7.11 -11.46 17.31
CA GLY A 331 7.90 -10.89 18.40
C GLY A 331 7.38 -9.58 18.97
N VAL A 332 6.31 -8.98 18.42
CA VAL A 332 5.85 -7.63 18.80
C VAL A 332 5.42 -7.51 20.26
N ILE A 333 5.02 -8.63 20.90
CA ILE A 333 4.74 -8.63 22.34
C ILE A 333 5.94 -8.24 23.20
N ALA A 334 7.17 -8.37 22.70
CA ALA A 334 8.40 -8.00 23.42
C ALA A 334 8.55 -6.48 23.64
N TYR A 335 7.72 -5.65 23.00
CA TYR A 335 7.63 -4.22 23.28
C TYR A 335 7.02 -3.92 24.67
N ARG A 336 6.33 -4.89 25.29
CA ARG A 336 5.69 -4.77 26.61
C ARG A 336 6.14 -5.91 27.53
N PRO A 337 7.18 -5.73 28.36
CA PRO A 337 7.70 -6.79 29.22
C PRO A 337 6.66 -7.52 30.08
N PRO A 338 5.67 -6.85 30.73
CA PRO A 338 4.65 -7.55 31.51
C PRO A 338 3.79 -8.52 30.67
N LEU A 339 3.55 -8.19 29.41
CA LEU A 339 2.75 -9.01 28.51
C LEU A 339 3.56 -10.15 27.92
N LEU A 340 4.85 -9.92 27.66
CA LEU A 340 5.80 -10.97 27.31
C LEU A 340 5.90 -12.01 28.43
N GLU A 341 6.01 -11.59 29.69
CA GLU A 341 6.05 -12.49 30.83
C GLU A 341 4.76 -13.32 30.95
N ARG A 342 3.61 -12.68 30.73
CA ARG A 342 2.31 -13.38 30.65
C ARG A 342 2.28 -14.39 29.50
N ALA A 343 2.84 -14.03 28.34
CA ALA A 343 2.87 -14.91 27.18
C ALA A 343 3.69 -16.18 27.43
N PHE A 344 4.84 -16.10 28.10
CA PHE A 344 5.62 -17.29 28.46
C PHE A 344 4.88 -18.24 29.40
N ARG A 345 3.94 -17.72 30.21
CA ARG A 345 3.11 -18.54 31.11
C ARG A 345 1.90 -19.15 30.40
N GLU A 346 1.22 -18.38 29.55
CA GLU A 346 -0.03 -18.80 28.89
C GLU A 346 0.19 -19.55 27.56
N PHE A 347 1.30 -19.27 26.86
CA PHE A 347 1.61 -19.77 25.51
C PHE A 347 3.05 -20.32 25.44
N PRO A 348 3.39 -21.34 26.24
CA PRO A 348 4.77 -21.81 26.37
C PRO A 348 5.33 -22.43 25.07
N MET A 349 4.48 -22.98 24.20
CA MET A 349 4.91 -23.58 22.95
C MET A 349 5.17 -22.51 21.88
N GLU A 350 4.25 -21.57 21.73
CA GLU A 350 4.34 -20.46 20.78
C GLU A 350 5.52 -19.55 21.13
N THR A 351 5.69 -19.21 22.41
CA THR A 351 6.81 -18.36 22.85
C THR A 351 8.16 -19.06 22.71
N ALA A 352 8.24 -20.37 22.94
CA ALA A 352 9.46 -21.14 22.69
C ALA A 352 9.83 -21.11 21.20
N ASN A 353 8.89 -21.45 20.31
CA ASN A 353 9.10 -21.48 18.86
C ASN A 353 9.41 -20.10 18.24
N SER A 354 9.12 -19.01 18.95
CA SER A 354 9.33 -17.63 18.46
C SER A 354 10.40 -16.88 19.25
N ALA A 355 11.22 -17.57 20.03
CA ALA A 355 12.19 -16.96 20.94
C ALA A 355 13.18 -16.02 20.22
N LEU A 356 13.60 -16.34 18.99
CA LEU A 356 14.47 -15.47 18.19
C LEU A 356 13.76 -14.18 17.79
N ASN A 357 12.54 -14.24 17.27
CA ASN A 357 11.75 -13.06 16.88
C ASN A 357 11.44 -12.18 18.10
N LEU A 358 11.11 -12.79 19.24
CA LEU A 358 10.93 -12.09 20.51
C LEU A 358 12.21 -11.37 20.94
N PHE A 359 13.38 -12.00 20.78
CA PHE A 359 14.67 -11.38 21.06
C PHE A 359 14.95 -10.21 20.11
N GLU A 360 14.74 -10.38 18.80
CA GLU A 360 14.96 -9.32 17.82
C GLU A 360 14.10 -8.08 18.10
N ALA A 361 12.81 -8.28 18.41
CA ALA A 361 11.91 -7.20 18.77
C ALA A 361 12.30 -6.53 20.10
N ALA A 362 12.74 -7.30 21.11
CA ALA A 362 13.26 -6.78 22.37
C ALA A 362 14.52 -5.92 22.15
N TYR A 363 15.44 -6.38 21.30
CA TYR A 363 16.66 -5.66 20.93
C TYR A 363 16.34 -4.34 20.21
N LYS A 364 15.50 -4.40 19.17
CA LYS A 364 15.09 -3.23 18.38
C LYS A 364 14.38 -2.18 19.22
N SER A 365 13.54 -2.61 20.17
CA SER A 365 12.85 -1.72 21.12
C SER A 365 13.74 -1.24 22.28
N LYS A 366 14.99 -1.72 22.38
CA LYS A 366 15.93 -1.46 23.49
C LYS A 366 15.36 -1.85 24.86
N ASN A 367 14.48 -2.84 24.91
CA ASN A 367 13.86 -3.34 26.13
C ASN A 367 14.70 -4.45 26.76
N ARG A 368 15.69 -4.06 27.57
CA ARG A 368 16.55 -5.02 28.29
C ARG A 368 15.75 -5.99 29.17
N GLN A 369 14.71 -5.50 29.84
CA GLN A 369 13.84 -6.34 30.67
C GLN A 369 13.18 -7.47 29.85
N SER A 370 12.79 -7.21 28.60
CA SER A 370 12.25 -8.24 27.72
C SER A 370 13.29 -9.31 27.40
N VAL A 371 14.55 -8.91 27.16
CA VAL A 371 15.65 -9.87 26.95
C VAL A 371 15.92 -10.71 28.19
N ASP A 372 15.86 -10.11 29.38
CA ASP A 372 16.03 -10.82 30.64
C ASP A 372 14.89 -11.86 30.86
N ILE A 373 13.64 -11.49 30.56
CA ILE A 373 12.49 -12.41 30.61
C ILE A 373 12.67 -13.57 29.63
N ILE A 374 13.07 -13.29 28.38
CA ILE A 374 13.33 -14.34 27.37
C ILE A 374 14.41 -15.29 27.88
N THR A 375 15.52 -14.75 28.40
CA THR A 375 16.65 -15.52 28.92
C THR A 375 16.24 -16.45 30.07
N GLN A 376 15.40 -15.95 31.00
CA GLN A 376 14.92 -16.74 32.13
C GLN A 376 14.00 -17.89 31.71
N ASN A 377 13.21 -17.70 30.65
CA ASN A 377 12.23 -18.68 30.19
C ASN A 377 12.76 -19.61 29.07
N LEU A 378 13.97 -19.38 28.57
CA LEU A 378 14.60 -20.20 27.54
C LEU A 378 14.97 -21.58 28.11
N LYS A 379 14.27 -22.62 27.64
CA LYS A 379 14.49 -24.03 28.05
C LYS A 379 15.44 -24.74 27.09
N ASP A 380 15.26 -24.56 25.79
CA ASP A 380 16.11 -25.07 24.73
C ASP A 380 16.51 -23.95 23.75
N ALA A 381 17.75 -24.00 23.27
CA ALA A 381 18.30 -22.99 22.36
C ALA A 381 18.17 -23.38 20.87
N LYS A 382 17.22 -24.27 20.54
CA LYS A 382 17.03 -24.76 19.17
C LYS A 382 16.63 -23.64 18.21
N GLU A 383 15.86 -22.67 18.70
CA GLU A 383 15.45 -21.48 17.93
C GLU A 383 16.58 -20.46 17.75
N PHE A 384 17.78 -20.71 18.28
CA PHE A 384 18.98 -19.91 18.05
C PHE A 384 20.05 -20.75 17.30
N PRO A 385 19.78 -21.21 16.07
CA PRO A 385 20.73 -22.04 15.31
C PRO A 385 21.94 -21.20 14.88
N LEU A 386 23.05 -21.35 15.60
CA LEU A 386 24.23 -20.49 15.47
C LEU A 386 24.79 -20.43 14.03
N ASP A 387 24.71 -21.52 13.27
CA ASP A 387 25.15 -21.63 11.87
C ASP A 387 24.24 -20.92 10.86
N GLN A 388 22.97 -20.71 11.20
CA GLN A 388 21.97 -20.10 10.30
C GLN A 388 21.73 -18.62 10.59
N LEU A 389 22.19 -18.13 11.74
CA LEU A 389 22.01 -16.73 12.12
C LEU A 389 22.88 -15.79 11.26
N HIS A 390 22.28 -14.66 10.88
CA HIS A 390 23.02 -13.56 10.27
C HIS A 390 24.03 -12.97 11.27
N GLN A 391 25.17 -12.48 10.79
CA GLN A 391 26.25 -11.92 11.64
C GLN A 391 25.72 -10.86 12.61
N THR A 392 24.85 -9.96 12.15
CA THR A 392 24.24 -8.91 12.99
C THR A 392 23.42 -9.48 14.14
N ASN A 393 22.69 -10.59 13.93
CA ASN A 393 21.88 -11.19 14.98
C ASN A 393 22.77 -11.76 16.08
N ILE A 394 23.87 -12.42 15.69
CA ILE A 394 24.84 -12.95 16.65
C ILE A 394 25.51 -11.81 17.41
N GLU A 395 25.92 -10.74 16.73
CA GLU A 395 26.49 -9.55 17.40
C GLU A 395 25.51 -8.95 18.42
N ASN A 396 24.23 -8.83 18.07
CA ASN A 396 23.18 -8.33 18.97
C ASN A 396 23.02 -9.25 20.19
N ILE A 397 23.04 -10.58 20.00
CA ILE A 397 22.96 -11.56 21.11
C ILE A 397 24.17 -11.42 22.03
N LEU A 398 25.37 -11.26 21.46
CA LEU A 398 26.61 -11.12 22.22
C LEU A 398 26.63 -9.87 23.12
N GLU A 399 25.77 -8.87 22.88
CA GLU A 399 25.59 -7.74 23.79
C GLU A 399 24.96 -8.12 25.15
N TYR A 400 24.38 -9.31 25.27
CA TYR A 400 23.68 -9.80 26.47
C TYR A 400 24.38 -11.02 27.09
N PRO A 401 25.33 -10.81 28.02
CA PRO A 401 26.14 -11.89 28.61
C PRO A 401 25.34 -13.07 29.16
N TYR A 402 24.23 -12.79 29.86
CA TYR A 402 23.39 -13.83 30.46
C TYR A 402 22.67 -14.70 29.42
N LEU A 403 22.23 -14.10 28.31
CA LEU A 403 21.65 -14.85 27.20
C LEU A 403 22.71 -15.74 26.55
N VAL A 404 23.90 -15.18 26.29
CA VAL A 404 25.04 -15.93 25.75
C VAL A 404 25.40 -17.12 26.64
N GLU A 405 25.48 -16.92 27.96
CA GLU A 405 25.75 -18.01 28.90
C GLU A 405 24.69 -19.13 28.80
N LYS A 406 23.42 -18.77 28.72
CA LYS A 406 22.33 -19.74 28.57
C LYS A 406 22.41 -20.53 27.26
N LEU A 407 22.78 -19.86 26.16
CA LEU A 407 22.92 -20.48 24.84
C LEU A 407 24.13 -21.44 24.79
N LEU A 408 25.25 -21.06 25.42
CA LEU A 408 26.45 -21.91 25.54
C LEU A 408 26.22 -23.15 26.42
N GLN A 409 25.36 -23.04 27.45
CA GLN A 409 25.00 -24.18 28.29
C GLN A 409 24.18 -25.25 27.56
N THR A 410 23.56 -24.89 26.44
CA THR A 410 22.53 -25.73 25.81
C THR A 410 22.95 -26.24 24.43
N VAL A 411 23.31 -25.35 23.50
CA VAL A 411 23.52 -25.72 22.09
C VAL A 411 24.73 -25.04 21.44
N TRP A 412 25.09 -23.82 21.84
CA TRP A 412 26.13 -23.07 21.15
C TRP A 412 27.53 -23.64 21.42
N ASP A 413 28.26 -23.98 20.34
CA ASP A 413 29.68 -24.26 20.41
C ASP A 413 30.48 -22.94 20.35
N PRO A 414 31.19 -22.55 21.43
CA PRO A 414 31.97 -21.32 21.46
C PRO A 414 33.12 -21.27 20.44
N ASN A 415 33.53 -22.41 19.89
CA ASN A 415 34.61 -22.56 18.92
C ASN A 415 34.12 -22.75 17.48
N GLN A 416 32.81 -22.72 17.25
CA GLN A 416 32.27 -22.85 15.90
C GLN A 416 32.83 -21.75 14.99
N ILE A 417 33.32 -22.15 13.81
CA ILE A 417 33.74 -21.23 12.76
C ILE A 417 32.50 -20.86 11.95
N LEU A 418 32.22 -19.57 11.90
CA LEU A 418 31.05 -18.99 11.26
C LEU A 418 31.47 -18.31 9.96
N GLU A 419 30.76 -18.62 8.88
CA GLU A 419 31.10 -18.17 7.54
C GLU A 419 30.00 -17.28 6.95
N TRP A 420 30.35 -16.07 6.55
CA TRP A 420 29.43 -15.18 5.81
C TRP A 420 30.03 -14.70 4.50
N LYS A 421 29.17 -14.56 3.49
CA LYS A 421 29.55 -14.02 2.18
C LYS A 421 29.45 -12.50 2.20
N LYS A 422 30.58 -11.82 2.14
CA LYS A 422 30.67 -10.37 2.06
C LYS A 422 30.93 -9.91 0.64
N THR A 423 30.16 -8.94 0.19
CA THR A 423 30.42 -8.26 -1.09
C THR A 423 31.42 -7.14 -0.87
N LYS A 424 32.57 -7.18 -1.56
CA LYS A 424 33.51 -6.05 -1.65
C LYS A 424 33.41 -5.38 -3.01
N PHE A 425 33.52 -4.05 -2.98
CA PHE A 425 33.58 -3.22 -4.17
C PHE A 425 34.97 -2.58 -4.26
N ASN A 426 35.74 -2.99 -5.26
CA ASN A 426 37.00 -2.33 -5.62
C ASN A 426 36.76 -1.58 -6.93
N GLY A 427 36.33 -0.32 -6.83
CA GLY A 427 35.87 0.46 -7.98
C GLY A 427 34.59 -0.13 -8.60
N ARG A 428 34.61 -0.48 -9.89
CA ARG A 428 33.47 -1.10 -10.60
C ARG A 428 33.40 -2.62 -10.49
N LYS A 429 34.39 -3.29 -9.89
CA LYS A 429 34.40 -4.77 -9.77
C LYS A 429 33.80 -5.19 -8.43
N LYS A 430 32.78 -6.06 -8.52
CA LYS A 430 32.13 -6.75 -7.39
C LYS A 430 32.86 -8.08 -7.16
N SER A 431 33.41 -8.30 -5.98
CA SER A 431 33.92 -9.62 -5.56
C SER A 431 33.17 -10.11 -4.32
N ILE A 432 32.92 -11.41 -4.27
CA ILE A 432 32.34 -12.07 -3.10
C ILE A 432 33.52 -12.70 -2.36
N GLN A 433 33.71 -12.32 -1.10
CA GLN A 433 34.70 -12.91 -0.20
C GLN A 433 33.95 -13.60 0.94
N THR A 434 34.33 -14.83 1.26
CA THR A 434 33.89 -15.48 2.49
C THR A 434 34.73 -14.91 3.65
N GLU A 435 34.07 -14.48 4.71
CA GLU A 435 34.70 -14.02 5.95
C GLU A 435 34.37 -15.05 7.04
N GLU A 436 35.40 -15.72 7.55
CA GLU A 436 35.32 -16.62 8.70
C GLU A 436 35.51 -15.82 10.00
N LYS A 437 34.70 -16.10 11.02
CA LYS A 437 34.92 -15.62 12.40
C LYS A 437 34.46 -16.65 13.42
N THR A 438 34.98 -16.53 14.65
CA THR A 438 34.46 -17.21 15.83
C THR A 438 33.66 -16.23 16.69
N LEU A 439 32.85 -16.73 17.62
CA LEU A 439 32.15 -15.90 18.61
C LEU A 439 33.11 -14.99 19.38
N LEU A 440 34.29 -15.51 19.74
CA LEU A 440 35.32 -14.76 20.45
C LEU A 440 35.91 -13.63 19.59
N ILE A 441 36.14 -13.86 18.29
CA ILE A 441 36.60 -12.81 17.36
C ILE A 441 35.55 -11.71 17.22
N LEU A 442 34.27 -12.07 17.06
CA LEU A 442 33.17 -11.10 17.01
C LEU A 442 33.10 -10.25 18.29
N ALA A 443 33.18 -10.90 19.45
CA ALA A 443 33.17 -10.23 20.75
C ALA A 443 34.35 -9.26 20.93
N MET A 444 35.51 -9.53 20.33
CA MET A 444 36.68 -8.65 20.38
C MET A 444 36.59 -7.46 19.41
N GLU A 445 35.98 -7.64 18.23
CA GLU A 445 35.86 -6.61 17.20
C GLU A 445 34.79 -5.55 17.52
N ASN A 446 33.66 -5.97 18.10
CA ASN A 446 32.52 -5.08 18.29
C ASN A 446 32.61 -4.33 19.64
N ASN A 447 32.42 -3.00 19.59
CA ASN A 447 32.52 -2.10 20.73
C ASN A 447 31.26 -2.05 21.59
N LEU A 448 30.14 -2.59 21.10
CA LEU A 448 28.89 -2.70 21.85
C LEU A 448 28.86 -3.94 22.75
N ILE A 449 29.62 -4.98 22.37
CA ILE A 449 29.71 -6.22 23.14
C ILE A 449 30.50 -5.97 24.44
N PRO A 450 29.93 -6.26 25.62
CA PRO A 450 30.60 -6.03 26.90
C PRO A 450 31.76 -7.02 27.12
N ALA A 451 32.73 -6.62 27.96
CA ALA A 451 33.86 -7.48 28.32
C ALA A 451 33.42 -8.76 29.07
N GLU A 452 32.26 -8.72 29.73
CA GLU A 452 31.70 -9.90 30.40
C GLU A 452 31.35 -11.02 29.42
N THR A 453 30.87 -10.70 28.22
CA THR A 453 30.63 -11.71 27.17
C THR A 453 31.92 -12.45 26.81
N VAL A 454 33.06 -11.76 26.76
CA VAL A 454 34.38 -12.39 26.51
C VAL A 454 34.74 -13.36 27.64
N ARG A 455 34.52 -12.97 28.91
CA ARG A 455 34.76 -13.85 30.07
C ARG A 455 33.90 -15.11 29.99
N ILE A 456 32.61 -14.95 29.68
CA ILE A 456 31.67 -16.07 29.54
C ILE A 456 32.12 -17.00 28.41
N LEU A 457 32.44 -16.48 27.23
CA LEU A 457 32.93 -17.31 26.12
C LEU A 457 34.15 -18.16 26.53
N LEU A 458 35.13 -17.55 27.20
CA LEU A 458 36.33 -18.25 27.69
C LEU A 458 35.99 -19.30 28.77
N LYS A 459 35.10 -18.96 29.71
CA LYS A 459 34.62 -19.87 30.77
C LYS A 459 34.00 -21.13 30.19
N TYR A 460 33.26 -21.03 29.08
CA TYR A 460 32.62 -22.16 28.40
C TYR A 460 33.51 -22.81 27.32
N GLY A 461 34.79 -22.46 27.25
CA GLY A 461 35.78 -23.18 26.43
C GLY A 461 36.10 -22.55 25.08
N ALA A 462 35.75 -21.28 24.84
CA ALA A 462 36.24 -20.55 23.66
C ALA A 462 37.77 -20.51 23.66
N SER A 463 38.39 -20.96 22.57
CA SER A 463 39.84 -21.04 22.44
C SER A 463 40.42 -19.68 22.08
N PRO A 464 41.27 -19.09 22.93
CA PRO A 464 41.87 -17.78 22.68
C PRO A 464 42.98 -17.82 21.62
N ASN A 465 43.28 -19.02 21.09
CA ASN A 465 44.27 -19.28 20.05
C ASN A 465 43.64 -19.81 18.75
N LEU A 466 42.31 -19.95 18.69
CA LEU A 466 41.64 -20.38 17.48
C LEU A 466 41.63 -19.23 16.46
N GLY A 467 42.45 -19.37 15.42
CA GLY A 467 42.53 -18.43 14.32
C GLY A 467 41.58 -18.81 13.18
N VAL A 468 41.15 -17.82 12.42
CA VAL A 468 40.31 -17.98 11.21
C VAL A 468 41.02 -17.41 9.99
N LYS A 469 40.69 -17.89 8.80
CA LYS A 469 41.34 -17.41 7.58
C LYS A 469 40.80 -16.04 7.18
N ARG A 470 41.69 -15.10 6.88
CA ARG A 470 41.35 -13.81 6.27
C ARG A 470 42.23 -13.49 5.09
N ASN A 471 41.67 -12.71 4.17
CA ASN A 471 42.36 -12.24 2.98
C ASN A 471 42.54 -10.73 3.04
N SER A 472 43.80 -10.28 3.04
CA SER A 472 44.15 -8.87 2.86
C SER A 472 45.06 -8.73 1.65
N GLU A 473 44.68 -7.86 0.70
CA GLU A 473 45.47 -7.58 -0.52
C GLU A 473 45.88 -8.83 -1.32
N GLY A 474 45.05 -9.87 -1.31
CA GLY A 474 45.30 -11.12 -2.03
C GLY A 474 46.22 -12.11 -1.30
N LYS A 475 46.63 -11.83 -0.05
CA LYS A 475 47.35 -12.76 0.82
C LYS A 475 46.43 -13.30 1.91
N GLU A 476 46.37 -14.62 2.00
CA GLU A 476 45.70 -15.33 3.09
C GLU A 476 46.58 -15.31 4.34
N TYR A 477 45.98 -15.02 5.49
CA TYR A 477 46.64 -15.06 6.79
C TYR A 477 45.69 -15.55 7.87
N MET A 478 46.25 -16.07 8.97
CA MET A 478 45.48 -16.49 10.14
C MET A 478 45.21 -15.28 11.04
N PHE A 479 43.93 -15.02 11.30
CA PHE A 479 43.47 -13.93 12.15
C PHE A 479 43.01 -14.46 13.51
N TYR A 480 43.60 -13.94 14.58
CA TYR A 480 43.40 -14.43 15.95
C TYR A 480 42.60 -13.44 16.80
N PRO A 481 41.92 -13.90 17.88
CA PRO A 481 41.14 -13.04 18.78
C PRO A 481 41.91 -11.85 19.36
N LEU A 482 43.20 -12.00 19.66
CA LEU A 482 44.02 -10.90 20.19
C LEU A 482 44.29 -9.81 19.13
N ALA A 483 44.32 -10.18 17.85
CA ALA A 483 44.45 -9.24 16.74
C ALA A 483 43.10 -8.62 16.32
N ALA A 484 41.98 -9.21 16.78
CA ALA A 484 40.62 -8.82 16.46
C ALA A 484 40.12 -7.54 17.16
N ILE A 485 41.05 -6.72 17.65
CA ILE A 485 40.71 -5.62 18.51
C ILE A 485 40.56 -4.36 17.69
N ASN A 486 39.35 -3.79 17.72
CA ASN A 486 39.05 -2.60 16.95
C ASN A 486 39.92 -1.41 17.42
N PRO A 487 40.73 -0.81 16.53
CA PRO A 487 41.60 0.32 16.88
C PRO A 487 40.80 1.57 17.27
N ASN A 488 39.55 1.69 16.79
CA ASN A 488 38.67 2.83 17.03
C ASN A 488 37.72 2.62 18.23
N ALA A 489 37.95 1.59 19.04
CA ALA A 489 37.15 1.26 20.21
C ALA A 489 37.33 2.24 21.38
N ASN A 490 36.35 2.27 22.30
CA ASN A 490 36.54 2.88 23.61
C ASN A 490 37.75 2.21 24.29
N LYS A 491 38.77 3.04 24.61
CA LYS A 491 40.06 2.60 25.15
C LYS A 491 39.90 1.71 26.37
N ILE A 492 39.00 2.04 27.29
CA ILE A 492 38.77 1.30 28.54
C ILE A 492 38.22 -0.11 28.27
N LEU A 493 37.19 -0.22 27.41
CA LEU A 493 36.57 -1.50 27.09
C LEU A 493 37.55 -2.41 26.33
N LYS A 494 38.32 -1.83 25.40
CA LYS A 494 39.37 -2.51 24.66
C LYS A 494 40.45 -3.08 25.57
N GLU A 495 41.00 -2.25 26.46
CA GLU A 495 42.03 -2.68 27.41
C GLU A 495 41.51 -3.77 28.36
N SER A 496 40.25 -3.68 28.78
CA SER A 496 39.60 -4.71 29.61
C SER A 496 39.50 -6.05 28.88
N LYS A 497 39.01 -6.07 27.63
CA LYS A 497 38.93 -7.30 26.81
C LYS A 497 40.31 -7.90 26.55
N GLN A 498 41.32 -7.08 26.27
CA GLN A 498 42.72 -7.50 26.11
C GLN A 498 43.25 -8.18 27.37
N LYS A 499 43.09 -7.50 28.51
CA LYS A 499 43.56 -7.98 29.80
C LYS A 499 42.95 -9.34 30.13
N ILE A 500 41.63 -9.49 29.95
CA ILE A 500 40.93 -10.77 30.16
C ILE A 500 41.55 -11.88 29.31
N LEU A 501 41.78 -11.63 28.02
CA LEU A 501 42.31 -12.64 27.10
C LEU A 501 43.77 -13.01 27.41
N ILE A 502 44.59 -12.04 27.84
CA ILE A 502 45.99 -12.27 28.21
C ILE A 502 46.08 -13.01 29.54
N ASP A 503 45.30 -12.59 30.53
CA ASP A 503 45.32 -13.19 31.87
C ASP A 503 44.73 -14.61 31.86
N TRP A 504 43.79 -14.93 30.96
CA TRP A 504 43.27 -16.30 30.80
C TRP A 504 44.29 -17.28 30.19
N LYS A 505 45.32 -16.78 29.50
CA LYS A 505 46.40 -17.61 28.93
C LYS A 505 47.53 -17.90 29.92
N LYS A 506 47.57 -17.17 31.04
CA LYS A 506 48.52 -17.40 32.13
C LYS A 506 47.93 -18.43 33.09
#